data_AF-A0A0D8XEN5-F1
#
_entry.id   AF-A0A0D8XEN5-F1
#
_cell.length_a   1.000
_cell.length_b   1.000
_cell.length_c   1.000
_cell.angle_alpha   90.00
_cell.angle_beta   90.00
_cell.angle_gamma   90.00
#
_symmetry.space_group_name_H-M   'P 1'
#
loop_
_entity.id
_entity.type
_entity.pdbx_description
1 polymer ?
#
loop_
_entity_poly.entity_id
_entity_poly.type
_entity_poly.pdbx_seq_one_letter_code
_entity_poly.pdbx_strand_id
1 'polypeptide(L)'
;MNNIDQYKYILFCCRYCLFGDTVNTASRMESHSPVGRIHCSEDAVICAQQTGKFEFESRGKVQIKGKGEMNTYFLLRSYKRSIWEITDTVRDENVNSIDGYQELRDGFNDEIGTKNSVTCSLS
;
A
#
# COMPACT_ATOMS: atom_id res chain seq x y z
N MET A 1 -22.27 -7.68 -51.41
CA MET A 1 -22.28 -8.64 -50.29
C MET A 1 -21.39 -8.11 -49.18
N ASN A 2 -22.04 -7.57 -48.14
CA ASN A 2 -21.62 -7.50 -46.74
C ASN A 2 -20.28 -6.81 -46.41
N ASN A 3 -20.30 -5.47 -46.43
CA ASN A 3 -19.32 -4.62 -45.75
C ASN A 3 -19.91 -4.14 -44.42
N ILE A 4 -20.20 -5.08 -43.52
CA ILE A 4 -20.97 -4.81 -42.31
C ILE A 4 -20.34 -5.40 -41.04
N ASP A 5 -19.46 -6.40 -41.10
CA ASP A 5 -19.01 -7.11 -39.88
C ASP A 5 -17.60 -6.74 -39.37
N GLN A 6 -17.12 -5.53 -39.65
CA GLN A 6 -16.11 -4.89 -38.78
C GLN A 6 -16.82 -4.10 -37.67
N TYR A 7 -17.94 -4.64 -37.18
CA TYR A 7 -18.62 -4.18 -35.97
C TYR A 7 -17.63 -4.24 -34.81
N LYS A 8 -16.90 -3.15 -34.64
CA LYS A 8 -17.02 -2.34 -33.44
C LYS A 8 -16.98 -3.19 -32.17
N TYR A 9 -15.99 -4.08 -32.08
CA TYR A 9 -15.39 -4.53 -30.83
C TYR A 9 -14.64 -3.34 -30.21
N ILE A 10 -15.30 -2.18 -30.12
CA ILE A 10 -15.00 -1.18 -29.12
C ILE A 10 -15.49 -1.85 -27.85
N LEU A 11 -14.58 -2.65 -27.28
CA LEU A 11 -14.60 -3.13 -25.93
C LEU A 11 -15.02 -1.92 -25.08
N PHE A 12 -16.30 -1.88 -24.72
CA PHE A 12 -16.85 -0.85 -23.87
C PHE A 12 -16.28 -1.10 -22.48
N CYS A 13 -15.06 -0.61 -22.28
CA CYS A 13 -14.39 -0.66 -20.99
C CYS A 13 -15.16 0.31 -20.10
N CYS A 14 -16.07 -0.22 -19.27
CA CYS A 14 -16.64 0.53 -18.16
C CYS A 14 -15.48 1.04 -17.30
N ARG A 15 -15.14 2.32 -17.46
CA ARG A 15 -14.16 2.98 -16.62
C ARG A 15 -14.86 3.47 -15.37
N TYR A 16 -14.51 2.87 -14.24
CA TYR A 16 -14.90 3.39 -12.94
C TYR A 16 -14.07 4.63 -12.64
N CYS A 17 -14.71 5.79 -12.69
CA CYS A 17 -14.10 7.06 -12.34
C CYS A 17 -14.58 7.48 -10.95
N LEU A 18 -13.63 7.78 -10.04
CA LEU A 18 -13.93 8.36 -8.73
C LEU A 18 -13.83 9.88 -8.84
N PHE A 19 -14.79 10.58 -8.26
CA PHE A 19 -14.86 12.04 -8.26
C PHE A 19 -15.09 12.56 -6.85
N GLY A 20 -14.60 13.77 -6.58
CA GLY A 20 -14.83 14.47 -5.31
C GLY A 20 -13.60 15.19 -4.79
N ASP A 21 -13.81 15.97 -3.72
CA ASP A 21 -12.75 16.77 -3.13
C ASP A 21 -11.66 15.92 -2.49
N THR A 22 -12.00 14.73 -2.00
CA THR A 22 -11.03 13.80 -1.40
C THR A 22 -10.01 13.31 -2.42
N VAL A 23 -10.45 12.89 -3.62
CA VAL A 23 -9.52 12.45 -4.68
C VAL A 23 -8.68 13.60 -5.22
N ASN A 24 -9.26 14.80 -5.31
CA ASN A 24 -8.53 16.01 -5.67
C ASN A 24 -7.46 16.33 -4.62
N THR A 25 -7.83 16.30 -3.34
CA THR A 25 -6.90 16.58 -2.23
C THR A 25 -5.77 15.55 -2.20
N ALA A 26 -6.08 14.26 -2.33
CA ALA A 26 -5.09 13.19 -2.37
C ALA A 26 -4.07 13.37 -3.52
N SER A 27 -4.55 13.68 -4.73
CA SER A 27 -3.68 13.96 -5.88
C SER A 27 -2.75 15.16 -5.64
N ARG A 28 -3.24 16.21 -4.96
CA ARG A 28 -2.39 17.36 -4.58
C ARG A 28 -1.38 16.98 -3.50
N MET A 29 -1.78 16.19 -2.51
CA MET A 29 -0.87 15.71 -1.47
C MET A 29 0.26 14.84 -2.03
N GLU A 30 -0.03 13.99 -3.00
CA GLU A 30 0.96 13.21 -3.74
C GLU A 30 1.95 14.12 -4.48
N SER A 31 1.44 15.12 -5.20
CA SER A 31 2.27 16.08 -5.96
C SER A 31 3.23 16.88 -5.06
N HIS A 32 2.88 17.09 -3.79
CA HIS A 32 3.72 17.79 -2.81
C HIS A 32 4.60 16.85 -1.96
N SER A 33 4.51 15.54 -2.17
CA SER A 33 5.30 14.55 -1.42
C SER A 33 6.65 14.30 -2.08
N PRO A 34 7.73 14.12 -1.30
CA PRO A 34 8.96 13.54 -1.82
C PRO A 34 8.74 12.08 -2.24
N VAL A 35 9.52 11.63 -3.22
CA VAL A 35 9.54 10.23 -3.68
C VAL A 35 10.02 9.32 -2.55
N GLY A 36 9.42 8.14 -2.44
CA GLY A 36 9.82 7.11 -1.47
C GLY A 36 9.33 7.37 -0.03
N ARG A 37 8.47 8.37 0.18
CA ARG A 37 7.78 8.57 1.46
C ARG A 37 6.27 8.52 1.29
N ILE A 38 5.58 8.05 2.32
CA ILE A 38 4.12 7.99 2.36
C ILE A 38 3.63 9.25 3.08
N HIS A 39 2.95 10.12 2.32
CA HIS A 39 2.42 11.39 2.82
C HIS A 39 0.95 11.22 3.22
N CYS A 40 0.61 11.65 4.43
CA CYS A 40 -0.71 11.49 5.02
C CYS A 40 -1.30 12.83 5.45
N SER A 41 -2.60 13.00 5.25
CA SER A 41 -3.36 14.10 5.83
C SER A 41 -3.58 13.86 7.33
N GLU A 42 -3.86 14.93 8.05
CA GLU A 42 -4.24 14.87 9.47
C GLU A 42 -5.40 13.90 9.74
N ASP A 43 -6.49 13.99 8.96
CA ASP A 43 -7.63 13.08 9.09
C ASP A 43 -7.24 11.61 8.94
N ALA A 44 -6.35 11.31 7.98
CA ALA A 44 -5.87 9.94 7.75
C ALA A 44 -5.01 9.44 8.92
N VAL A 45 -4.18 10.31 9.50
CA VAL A 45 -3.37 9.97 10.68
C VAL A 45 -4.25 9.70 11.89
N ILE A 46 -5.26 10.52 12.16
CA ILE A 46 -6.18 10.33 13.28
C ILE A 46 -6.85 8.95 13.18
N CYS A 47 -7.37 8.60 12.01
CA CYS A 47 -7.95 7.28 11.76
C CYS A 47 -6.93 6.15 11.91
N ALA A 48 -5.70 6.33 11.41
CA ALA A 48 -4.67 5.32 11.49
C ALA A 48 -4.13 5.11 12.92
N GLN A 49 -4.04 6.18 13.72
CA GLN A 49 -3.59 6.13 15.11
C GLN A 49 -4.54 5.31 16.00
N GLN A 50 -5.83 5.27 15.68
CA GLN A 50 -6.80 4.40 16.38
C GLN A 50 -6.42 2.91 16.31
N THR A 51 -5.67 2.51 15.27
CA THR A 51 -5.20 1.13 15.15
C THR A 51 -3.98 0.82 16.03
N GLY A 52 -3.25 1.85 16.47
CA GLY A 52 -2.01 1.72 17.26
C GLY A 52 -0.83 1.08 16.51
N LYS A 53 -0.93 0.88 15.20
CA LYS A 53 0.05 0.12 14.40
C LYS A 53 1.02 0.97 13.60
N PHE A 54 0.93 2.29 13.67
CA PHE A 54 1.67 3.17 12.78
C PHE A 54 2.34 4.30 13.56
N GLU A 55 3.58 4.62 13.19
CA GLU A 55 4.32 5.77 13.68
C GLU A 55 4.38 6.83 12.59
N PHE A 56 4.10 8.08 12.96
CA PHE A 56 4.07 9.21 12.04
C PHE A 56 5.00 10.33 12.50
N GLU A 57 5.63 11.00 11.54
CA GLU A 57 6.42 12.22 11.73
C GLU A 57 5.62 13.43 11.26
N SER A 58 5.54 14.49 12.07
CA SER A 58 4.93 15.74 11.63
C SER A 58 5.84 16.48 10.67
N ARG A 59 5.33 16.81 9.48
CA ARG A 59 6.01 17.67 8.51
C ARG A 59 5.76 19.16 8.81
N GLY A 60 4.64 19.46 9.46
CA GLY A 60 4.13 20.82 9.66
C GLY A 60 3.01 21.18 8.68
N LYS A 61 2.77 22.49 8.52
CA LYS A 61 1.70 23.02 7.68
C LYS A 61 2.14 23.12 6.22
N VAL A 62 1.29 22.63 5.33
CA VAL A 62 1.52 22.67 3.88
C VAL A 62 0.33 23.34 3.21
N GLN A 63 0.62 24.30 2.32
CA GLN A 63 -0.40 24.99 1.55
C GLN A 63 -0.91 24.08 0.43
N ILE A 64 -2.16 23.63 0.54
CA ILE A 64 -2.85 22.85 -0.48
C ILE A 64 -3.91 23.71 -1.15
N LYS A 65 -3.85 23.81 -2.48
CA LYS A 65 -4.80 24.60 -3.28
C LYS A 65 -6.23 24.12 -3.03
N GLY A 66 -7.11 25.03 -2.60
CA GLY A 66 -8.52 24.76 -2.33
C GLY A 66 -8.85 24.31 -0.89
N LYS A 67 -7.85 23.89 -0.11
CA LYS A 67 -8.03 23.53 1.31
C LYS A 67 -7.40 24.54 2.28
N GLY A 68 -6.40 25.31 1.84
CA GLY A 68 -5.68 26.22 2.71
C GLY A 68 -4.40 25.57 3.25
N GLU A 69 -3.94 26.02 4.41
CA GLU A 69 -2.87 25.34 5.14
C GLU A 69 -3.44 24.13 5.86
N MET A 70 -2.88 22.95 5.61
CA MET A 70 -3.22 21.74 6.36
C MET A 70 -1.98 21.16 7.04
N ASN A 71 -2.17 20.56 8.22
CA ASN A 71 -1.13 19.78 8.86
C ASN A 71 -0.94 18.48 8.08
N THR A 72 0.30 18.14 7.76
CA THR A 72 0.62 16.88 7.10
C THR A 72 1.71 16.11 7.84
N TYR A 73 1.71 14.81 7.57
CA TYR A 73 2.54 13.85 8.28
C TYR A 73 3.16 12.87 7.29
N PHE A 74 4.32 12.33 7.64
CA PHE A 74 4.91 11.20 6.95
C PHE A 74 4.77 9.95 7.79
N LEU A 75 4.45 8.82 7.16
CA LEU A 75 4.55 7.53 7.82
C LEU A 75 6.03 7.17 7.98
N LEU A 76 6.47 6.95 9.24
CA LEU A 76 7.82 6.48 9.55
C LEU A 76 7.89 4.96 9.51
N ARG A 77 7.01 4.30 10.28
CA ARG A 77 6.98 2.84 10.35
C ARG A 77 5.58 2.30 10.56
N SER A 78 5.40 1.06 10.13
CA SER A 78 4.27 0.22 10.49
C SER A 78 4.77 -0.84 11.46
N TYR A 79 4.23 -0.89 12.67
CA TYR A 79 4.47 -1.95 13.67
C TYR A 79 3.77 -3.27 13.31
N LYS A 80 3.37 -3.46 12.06
CA LYS A 80 3.08 -4.80 11.55
C LYS A 80 4.39 -5.57 11.60
N ARG A 81 4.39 -6.69 12.33
CA ARG A 81 5.47 -7.66 12.20
C ARG A 81 5.49 -8.12 10.75
N SER A 82 6.64 -7.98 10.09
CA SER A 82 6.93 -8.69 8.85
C SER A 82 6.74 -10.18 9.08
N ILE A 83 6.50 -10.94 8.01
CA ILE A 83 6.41 -12.40 8.13
C ILE A 83 7.66 -12.95 8.80
N TRP A 84 8.84 -12.40 8.51
CA TRP A 84 10.11 -12.72 9.17
C TRP A 84 10.06 -12.59 10.69
N GLU A 85 9.51 -11.47 11.19
CA GLU A 85 9.32 -11.21 12.63
C GLU A 85 8.18 -12.02 13.26
N ILE A 86 7.25 -12.56 12.46
CA ILE A 86 6.18 -13.46 12.92
C ILE A 86 6.70 -14.89 13.01
N THR A 87 7.51 -15.31 12.02
CA THR A 87 8.06 -16.66 11.91
C THR A 87 9.38 -16.84 12.65
N ASP A 88 9.87 -15.80 13.33
CA ASP A 88 11.18 -15.77 14.01
C ASP A 88 12.34 -16.22 13.10
N THR A 89 12.30 -15.82 11.82
CA THR A 89 13.32 -16.15 10.82
C THR A 89 14.19 -14.93 10.53
N VAL A 90 15.48 -15.16 10.32
CA VAL A 90 16.42 -14.09 9.95
C VAL A 90 16.17 -13.68 8.51
N ARG A 91 15.86 -12.40 8.28
CA ARG A 91 15.71 -11.82 6.94
C ARG A 91 17.08 -11.66 6.29
N ASP A 92 17.28 -12.23 5.09
CA ASP A 92 18.39 -11.88 4.20
C ASP A 92 17.99 -10.67 3.34
N GLU A 93 18.67 -9.53 3.50
CA GLU A 93 18.29 -8.29 2.82
C GLU A 93 18.44 -8.35 1.29
N ASN A 94 19.26 -9.27 0.77
CA ASN A 94 19.55 -9.39 -0.65
C ASN A 94 18.58 -10.33 -1.38
N VAL A 95 17.93 -11.22 -0.64
CA VAL A 95 17.05 -12.27 -1.19
C VAL A 95 15.60 -12.03 -0.81
N ASN A 96 15.36 -11.51 0.40
CA ASN A 96 14.03 -11.45 0.98
C ASN A 96 13.40 -10.06 0.88
N SER A 97 12.13 -10.06 0.50
CA SER A 97 11.24 -8.91 0.57
C SER A 97 11.17 -8.39 2.00
N ILE A 98 10.97 -7.08 2.12
CA ILE A 98 11.00 -6.40 3.42
C ILE A 98 9.91 -6.91 4.38
N ASP A 99 8.77 -7.36 3.86
CA ASP A 99 7.60 -7.78 4.63
C ASP A 99 7.33 -9.29 4.58
N GLY A 100 7.96 -10.03 3.67
CA GLY A 100 7.89 -11.49 3.55
C GLY A 100 6.63 -12.01 2.86
N TYR A 101 5.79 -11.13 2.28
CA TYR A 101 4.57 -11.56 1.59
C TYR A 101 4.82 -12.19 0.22
N GLN A 102 5.92 -11.82 -0.44
CA GLN A 102 6.26 -12.35 -1.75
C GLN A 102 6.65 -13.83 -1.66
N GLU A 103 7.40 -14.20 -0.64
CA GLU A 103 7.88 -15.56 -0.38
C GLU A 103 6.74 -16.50 0.05
N LEU A 104 5.77 -15.97 0.80
CA LEU A 104 4.53 -16.71 1.07
C LEU A 104 3.71 -16.97 -0.19
N ARG A 105 3.69 -16.02 -1.14
CA ARG A 105 2.95 -16.15 -2.40
C ARG A 105 3.61 -17.14 -3.34
N ASP A 106 4.94 -17.05 -3.47
CA ASP A 106 5.71 -17.85 -4.42
C ASP A 106 5.96 -19.27 -3.90
N GLY A 107 5.67 -19.51 -2.62
CA GLY A 107 6.02 -20.75 -1.92
C GLY A 107 7.51 -20.75 -1.59
N PHE A 108 7.87 -21.13 -0.36
CA PHE A 108 9.26 -21.35 -0.02
C PHE A 108 9.81 -22.46 -0.94
N ASN A 109 10.69 -22.10 -1.88
CA ASN A 109 11.49 -23.07 -2.63
C ASN A 109 12.54 -23.63 -1.66
N ASP A 110 12.12 -24.61 -0.86
CA ASP A 110 12.96 -25.32 0.11
C ASP A 110 13.98 -26.20 -0.63
N GLU A 111 15.08 -25.60 -1.09
CA GLU A 111 16.35 -26.30 -1.19
C GLU A 111 17.28 -25.81 -0.08
N ILE A 112 16.90 -26.04 1.18
CA ILE A 112 17.76 -26.40 2.32
C ILE A 112 16.80 -26.81 3.44
N GLY A 113 16.77 -28.11 3.73
CA GLY A 113 15.82 -28.67 4.69
C GLY A 113 16.02 -28.18 6.11
N THR A 114 14.93 -27.97 6.84
CA THR A 114 14.47 -28.89 7.91
C THR A 114 13.21 -28.31 8.55
N LYS A 115 12.07 -28.92 8.22
CA LYS A 115 10.85 -29.14 9.03
C LYS A 115 10.49 -28.09 10.08
N ASN A 116 9.38 -27.38 9.85
CA ASN A 116 8.19 -27.43 10.71
C ASN A 116 7.00 -26.79 9.99
N SER A 117 6.21 -27.64 9.31
CA SER A 117 4.93 -27.26 8.74
C SER A 117 3.94 -26.96 9.87
N VAL A 118 3.69 -25.68 10.17
CA VAL A 118 2.51 -25.28 10.93
C VAL A 118 1.34 -25.31 9.97
N THR A 119 0.69 -26.46 9.84
CA THR A 119 -0.62 -26.55 9.19
C THR A 119 -1.66 -25.99 10.16
N CYS A 120 -2.13 -24.77 9.92
CA CYS A 120 -3.36 -24.27 10.54
C CYS A 120 -4.55 -25.03 9.94
N SER A 121 -4.91 -26.16 10.55
CA SER A 121 -6.24 -26.74 10.36
C SER A 121 -7.27 -25.81 11.02
N LEU A 122 -8.08 -25.14 10.20
CA LEU A 122 -9.33 -24.52 10.65
C LEU A 122 -10.24 -25.64 11.17
N SER A 123 -10.54 -25.61 12.47
CA SER A 123 -11.65 -26.33 13.09
C SER A 123 -12.91 -25.48 13.07
#